data_AF-A0A643J3G5-F1
#
_entry.id   AF-A0A643J3G5-F1
#
_cell.length_a   1.000
_cell.length_b   1.000
_cell.length_c   1.000
_cell.angle_alpha   90.00
_cell.angle_beta   90.00
_cell.angle_gamma   90.00
#
_symmetry.space_group_name_H-M   'P 1'
#
loop_
_entity.id
_entity.type
_entity.pdbx_description
1 polymer ?
#
loop_
_entity_poly.entity_id
_entity_poly.type
_entity_poly.pdbx_seq_one_letter_code
_entity_poly.pdbx_strand_id
1 'polypeptide(L)'
;MMTKQFSVLSLFTGVGGLDYGFEAAGFNTRVAVEWDHQCCESLRTSRDWPVIEGDLLETPTQEILKKGGLQAGSVDMLIGGPPCQPFSKSGWWKSGDSLRLDDPRASTLSGYLRVLEDARPHAFLLENVEGLAFGGKDEGLKLLLAAIQRINKVTKTNYSPVVITLNAADFGVPQTRTRVFIIGSRDGKKFVPPTPTHHDPEIPSQAKEPWMTAWDAIGELKGSEEENLQLTGKWADLLPSIPEGMNYLWHTERMGGEPLFGWRRRYWNFLLKLAKNRPAWTIQAQPGPATGPFHWKNRRLSGDELARLQTFPRDLKITGSRIEVQRQIGNAVPSLLAEVLAREIRHQFFDDPLASPLTLKVNRSKKCPSPEPVCAVPAKYLTLAGDHIAHPGTGKGYLYQPFEEA
;
A
#
# COMPACT_ATOMS: atom_id res chain seq x y z
N MET A 1 7.89 34.27 -12.28
CA MET A 1 6.80 33.56 -12.98
C MET A 1 6.17 32.60 -11.99
N MET A 2 4.85 32.65 -11.80
CA MET A 2 4.18 31.62 -10.99
C MET A 2 4.33 30.28 -11.73
N THR A 3 4.92 29.29 -11.08
CA THR A 3 4.99 27.92 -11.60
C THR A 3 3.56 27.43 -11.86
N LYS A 4 3.28 26.96 -13.08
CA LYS A 4 2.00 26.37 -13.45
C LYS A 4 1.70 25.21 -12.48
N GLN A 5 0.58 25.29 -11.77
CA GLN A 5 0.11 24.23 -10.86
C GLN A 5 -1.04 23.49 -11.52
N PHE A 6 -0.92 22.17 -11.61
CA PHE A 6 -1.96 21.29 -12.16
C PHE A 6 -2.91 20.85 -11.05
N SER A 7 -4.21 20.95 -11.32
CA SER A 7 -5.27 20.61 -10.37
C SER A 7 -5.45 19.11 -10.17
N VAL A 8 -5.55 18.67 -8.92
CA VAL A 8 -5.87 17.29 -8.55
C VAL A 8 -7.23 17.23 -7.86
N LEU A 9 -8.08 16.33 -8.33
CA LEU A 9 -9.28 15.86 -7.65
C LEU A 9 -8.98 14.47 -7.09
N SER A 10 -8.97 14.34 -5.76
CA SER A 10 -8.61 13.09 -5.08
C SER A 10 -9.84 12.40 -4.48
N LEU A 11 -9.98 11.11 -4.76
CA LEU A 11 -11.07 10.26 -4.32
C LEU A 11 -10.54 9.10 -3.48
N PHE A 12 -11.27 8.71 -2.43
CA PHE A 12 -10.81 7.66 -1.51
C PHE A 12 -9.42 8.00 -0.97
N THR A 13 -9.27 9.25 -0.55
CA THR A 13 -7.98 9.91 -0.29
C THR A 13 -7.17 9.19 0.79
N GLY A 14 -7.85 8.56 1.76
CA GLY A 14 -7.24 8.06 2.98
C GLY A 14 -6.47 9.17 3.68
N VAL A 15 -5.28 8.87 4.19
CA VAL A 15 -4.38 9.87 4.79
C VAL A 15 -3.54 10.65 3.75
N GLY A 16 -3.85 10.52 2.45
CA GLY A 16 -3.23 11.30 1.37
C GLY A 16 -1.95 10.72 0.78
N GLY A 17 -1.74 9.40 0.86
CA GLY A 17 -0.51 8.76 0.37
C GLY A 17 -0.18 9.07 -1.10
N LEU A 18 -1.19 8.99 -1.99
CA LEU A 18 -1.07 9.41 -3.39
C LEU A 18 -0.87 10.92 -3.49
N ASP A 19 -1.71 11.68 -2.79
CA ASP A 19 -1.77 13.14 -2.82
C ASP A 19 -0.44 13.80 -2.49
N TYR A 20 0.28 13.34 -1.45
CA TYR A 20 1.60 13.85 -1.12
C TYR A 20 2.63 13.60 -2.21
N GLY A 21 2.51 12.49 -2.96
CA GLY A 21 3.35 12.23 -4.12
C GLY A 21 3.05 13.20 -5.28
N PHE A 22 1.77 13.47 -5.53
CA PHE A 22 1.34 14.46 -6.52
C PHE A 22 1.75 15.89 -6.12
N GLU A 23 1.61 16.26 -4.84
CA GLU A 23 2.11 17.52 -4.28
C GLU A 23 3.63 17.66 -4.49
N ALA A 24 4.39 16.60 -4.20
CA ALA A 24 5.84 16.55 -4.41
C ALA A 24 6.23 16.67 -5.90
N ALA A 25 5.35 16.27 -6.81
CA ALA A 25 5.48 16.47 -8.25
C ALA A 25 4.90 17.81 -8.75
N GLY A 26 4.54 18.72 -7.84
CA GLY A 26 4.07 20.09 -8.12
C GLY A 26 2.62 20.21 -8.59
N PHE A 27 1.80 19.18 -8.37
CA PHE A 27 0.35 19.28 -8.49
C PHE A 27 -0.26 19.93 -7.24
N ASN A 28 -1.51 20.37 -7.35
CA ASN A 28 -2.25 21.01 -6.27
C ASN A 28 -3.56 20.26 -6.04
N THR A 29 -3.70 19.59 -4.90
CA THR A 29 -4.95 18.94 -4.47
C THR A 29 -6.01 19.99 -4.19
N ARG A 30 -6.94 20.13 -5.14
CA ARG A 30 -8.02 21.11 -5.11
C ARG A 30 -9.19 20.63 -4.27
N VAL A 31 -9.42 19.33 -4.22
CA VAL A 31 -10.42 18.71 -3.34
C VAL A 31 -10.05 17.26 -3.09
N ALA A 32 -10.23 16.84 -1.84
CA ALA A 32 -10.09 15.47 -1.38
C ALA A 32 -11.44 14.98 -0.87
N VAL A 33 -11.89 13.82 -1.36
CA VAL A 33 -13.10 13.13 -0.86
C VAL A 33 -12.65 11.91 -0.08
N GLU A 34 -13.06 11.85 1.18
CA GLU A 34 -12.72 10.78 2.12
C GLU A 34 -13.87 10.59 3.10
N TRP A 35 -14.25 9.35 3.37
CA TRP A 35 -15.37 9.06 4.27
C TRP A 35 -14.94 8.80 5.71
N ASP A 36 -13.68 8.42 5.93
CA ASP A 36 -13.17 8.08 7.25
C ASP A 36 -12.82 9.35 8.01
N HIS A 37 -13.60 9.65 9.04
CA HIS A 37 -13.43 10.83 9.88
C HIS A 37 -11.97 11.03 10.34
N GLN A 38 -11.29 9.95 10.74
CA GLN A 38 -9.94 10.04 11.27
C GLN A 38 -8.90 10.36 10.18
N CYS A 39 -9.09 9.85 8.95
CA CYS A 39 -8.32 10.30 7.79
C CYS A 39 -8.57 11.79 7.52
N CYS A 40 -9.83 12.25 7.52
CA CYS A 40 -10.19 13.64 7.27
C CYS A 40 -9.53 14.60 8.28
N GLU A 41 -9.53 14.25 9.56
CA GLU A 41 -8.86 15.04 10.60
C GLU A 41 -7.35 15.12 10.38
N SER A 42 -6.70 14.01 10.01
CA SER A 42 -5.27 13.98 9.69
C SER A 42 -4.94 14.84 8.46
N LEU A 43 -5.77 14.79 7.42
CA LEU A 43 -5.64 15.62 6.22
C LEU A 43 -5.71 17.10 6.57
N ARG A 44 -6.79 17.53 7.28
CA ARG A 44 -7.00 18.93 7.71
C ARG A 44 -5.89 19.44 8.60
N THR A 45 -5.30 18.57 9.42
CA THR A 45 -4.20 18.94 10.33
C THR A 45 -2.87 19.10 9.58
N SER A 46 -2.67 18.34 8.50
CA SER A 46 -1.41 18.29 7.77
C SER A 46 -1.32 19.28 6.63
N ARG A 47 -2.45 19.56 5.96
CA ARG A 47 -2.52 20.41 4.75
C ARG A 47 -3.83 21.19 4.72
N ASP A 48 -3.80 22.34 4.07
CA ASP A 48 -4.98 23.18 3.81
C ASP A 48 -5.75 22.72 2.54
N TRP A 49 -5.81 21.42 2.31
CA TRP A 49 -6.58 20.87 1.19
C TRP A 49 -8.07 20.96 1.50
N PRO A 50 -8.92 21.37 0.55
CA PRO A 50 -10.37 21.29 0.73
C PRO A 50 -10.82 19.83 0.86
N VAL A 51 -11.27 19.44 2.05
CA VAL A 51 -11.77 18.08 2.34
C VAL A 51 -13.29 18.06 2.32
N ILE A 52 -13.86 17.08 1.61
CA ILE A 52 -15.24 16.62 1.75
C ILE A 52 -15.19 15.33 2.55
N GLU A 53 -15.77 15.37 3.74
CA GLU A 53 -15.93 14.20 4.59
C GLU A 53 -17.29 13.57 4.30
N GLY A 54 -17.29 12.45 3.57
CA GLY A 54 -18.53 11.80 3.14
C GLY A 54 -18.31 10.61 2.22
N ASP A 55 -19.37 9.82 2.04
CA ASP A 55 -19.37 8.72 1.08
C ASP A 55 -19.39 9.27 -0.35
N LEU A 56 -18.43 8.83 -1.18
CA LEU A 56 -18.38 9.18 -2.59
C LEU A 56 -19.66 8.77 -3.34
N LEU A 57 -20.32 7.68 -2.92
CA LEU A 57 -21.54 7.20 -3.57
C LEU A 57 -22.72 8.16 -3.38
N GLU A 58 -22.72 8.89 -2.27
CA GLU A 58 -23.76 9.85 -1.92
C GLU A 58 -23.38 11.29 -2.29
N THR A 59 -22.09 11.57 -2.51
CA THR A 59 -21.58 12.90 -2.85
C THR A 59 -21.63 13.16 -4.37
N PRO A 60 -22.46 14.11 -4.88
CA PRO A 60 -22.56 14.40 -6.30
C PRO A 60 -21.28 15.02 -6.87
N THR A 61 -20.93 14.71 -8.14
CA THR A 61 -19.70 15.25 -8.76
C THR A 61 -19.71 16.79 -8.80
N GLN A 62 -20.88 17.40 -8.99
CA GLN A 62 -21.03 18.85 -9.03
C GLN A 62 -20.63 19.50 -7.71
N GLU A 63 -20.92 18.86 -6.58
CA GLU A 63 -20.51 19.35 -5.26
C GLU A 63 -19.00 19.26 -5.09
N ILE A 64 -18.40 18.14 -5.50
CA ILE A 64 -16.95 17.91 -5.46
C ILE A 64 -16.22 18.99 -6.29
N LEU A 65 -16.68 19.20 -7.53
CA LEU A 65 -16.13 20.23 -8.41
C LEU A 65 -16.30 21.64 -7.82
N LYS A 66 -17.49 21.95 -7.28
CA LYS A 66 -17.75 23.24 -6.63
C LYS A 66 -16.82 23.49 -5.45
N LYS A 67 -16.62 22.51 -4.57
CA LYS A 67 -15.69 22.61 -3.42
C LYS A 67 -14.26 22.86 -3.87
N GLY A 68 -13.82 22.19 -4.94
CA GLY A 68 -12.48 22.38 -5.50
C GLY A 68 -12.29 23.67 -6.32
N GLY A 69 -13.37 24.42 -6.59
CA GLY A 69 -13.34 25.53 -7.53
C GLY A 69 -13.02 25.08 -8.96
N LEU A 70 -13.51 23.90 -9.34
CA LEU A 70 -13.24 23.23 -10.62
C LEU A 70 -14.50 23.19 -11.48
N GLN A 71 -14.32 22.98 -12.78
CA GLN A 71 -15.39 22.74 -13.73
C GLN A 71 -15.16 21.43 -14.47
N ALA A 72 -16.25 20.83 -14.96
CA ALA A 72 -16.16 19.64 -15.78
C ALA A 72 -15.32 19.95 -17.04
N GLY A 73 -14.30 19.12 -17.30
CA GLY A 73 -13.36 19.29 -18.40
C GLY A 73 -12.10 20.08 -18.03
N SER A 74 -12.08 20.82 -16.92
CA SER A 74 -10.94 21.65 -16.48
C SER A 74 -10.06 20.99 -15.42
N VAL A 75 -10.45 19.81 -14.93
CA VAL A 75 -9.63 19.06 -13.95
C VAL A 75 -8.42 18.50 -14.68
N ASP A 76 -7.22 18.74 -14.18
CA ASP A 76 -6.00 18.21 -14.79
C ASP A 76 -5.86 16.72 -14.46
N MET A 77 -5.99 16.37 -13.18
CA MET A 77 -5.74 15.01 -12.71
C MET A 77 -6.83 14.51 -11.76
N LEU A 78 -7.34 13.31 -12.03
CA LEU A 78 -8.18 12.54 -11.11
C LEU A 78 -7.38 11.37 -10.52
N ILE A 79 -7.27 11.29 -9.20
CA ILE A 79 -6.57 10.18 -8.52
C ILE A 79 -7.52 9.48 -7.54
N GLY A 80 -7.28 8.20 -7.29
CA GLY A 80 -7.93 7.51 -6.18
C GLY A 80 -7.65 6.01 -6.12
N GLY A 81 -7.81 5.44 -4.93
CA GLY A 81 -7.67 4.01 -4.66
C GLY A 81 -8.96 3.42 -4.08
N PRO A 82 -9.99 3.13 -4.90
CA PRO A 82 -11.25 2.58 -4.39
C PRO A 82 -10.99 1.26 -3.64
N PRO A 83 -11.57 1.07 -2.44
CA PRO A 83 -11.30 -0.11 -1.62
C PRO A 83 -11.73 -1.39 -2.34
N CYS A 84 -10.85 -2.40 -2.29
CA CYS A 84 -10.95 -3.65 -3.06
C CYS A 84 -11.27 -4.87 -2.18
N GLN A 85 -11.96 -4.64 -1.05
CA GLN A 85 -12.22 -5.65 0.00
C GLN A 85 -12.72 -7.03 -0.50
N PRO A 86 -13.49 -7.17 -1.59
CA PRO A 86 -13.93 -8.49 -2.07
C PRO A 86 -12.90 -9.26 -2.92
N PHE A 87 -11.83 -8.63 -3.43
CA PHE A 87 -10.83 -9.29 -4.29
C PHE A 87 -9.54 -9.67 -3.54
N SER A 88 -9.45 -9.38 -2.24
CA SER A 88 -8.36 -9.86 -1.39
C SER A 88 -8.44 -11.38 -1.23
N LYS A 89 -7.29 -12.07 -1.22
CA LYS A 89 -7.16 -13.56 -1.11
C LYS A 89 -7.94 -14.18 0.06
N SER A 90 -8.42 -13.39 1.02
CA SER A 90 -9.16 -13.79 2.21
C SER A 90 -10.68 -14.01 2.02
N GLY A 91 -11.28 -13.63 0.88
CA GLY A 91 -12.73 -13.79 0.64
C GLY A 91 -13.15 -15.03 -0.16
N TRP A 92 -12.20 -15.82 -0.67
CA TRP A 92 -12.44 -16.78 -1.75
C TRP A 92 -12.94 -18.18 -1.35
N TRP A 93 -13.31 -18.37 -0.08
CA TRP A 93 -13.82 -19.66 0.42
C TRP A 93 -15.25 -19.54 0.90
N LYS A 94 -16.20 -19.31 -0.01
CA LYS A 94 -17.60 -19.72 0.14
C LYS A 94 -18.32 -19.59 -1.20
N SER A 95 -18.58 -20.76 -1.76
CA SER A 95 -19.64 -21.05 -2.75
C SER A 95 -19.40 -20.53 -4.17
N GLY A 96 -19.15 -21.49 -5.07
CA GLY A 96 -19.54 -21.33 -6.46
C GLY A 96 -21.06 -21.25 -6.52
N ASP A 97 -21.58 -20.13 -7.01
CA ASP A 97 -22.70 -20.07 -7.93
C ASP A 97 -22.90 -18.62 -8.37
N SER A 98 -23.36 -18.50 -9.60
CA SER A 98 -23.66 -17.26 -10.31
C SER A 98 -24.61 -16.33 -9.53
N LEU A 99 -24.08 -15.21 -9.02
CA LEU A 99 -24.85 -13.99 -8.76
C LEU A 99 -24.05 -12.79 -9.28
N ARG A 100 -24.27 -12.53 -10.57
CA ARG A 100 -23.88 -11.35 -11.34
C ARG A 100 -24.95 -10.26 -11.12
N LEU A 101 -24.51 -9.00 -11.12
CA LEU A 101 -25.26 -7.72 -11.25
C LEU A 101 -25.77 -6.97 -10.00
N ASP A 102 -26.14 -7.60 -8.89
CA ASP A 102 -26.58 -6.87 -7.67
C ASP A 102 -25.51 -6.80 -6.60
N ASP A 103 -24.34 -6.37 -7.04
CA ASP A 103 -23.15 -6.46 -6.23
C ASP A 103 -22.75 -5.12 -5.57
N PRO A 104 -22.95 -4.93 -4.25
CA PRO A 104 -22.41 -3.75 -3.55
C PRO A 104 -20.88 -3.64 -3.69
N ARG A 105 -20.19 -4.72 -4.10
CA ARG A 105 -18.74 -4.80 -4.43
C ARG A 105 -18.34 -3.99 -5.68
N ALA A 106 -19.28 -3.59 -6.55
CA ALA A 106 -19.04 -2.75 -7.75
C ALA A 106 -19.26 -1.25 -7.50
N SER A 107 -19.78 -0.87 -6.34
CA SER A 107 -20.30 0.47 -6.06
C SER A 107 -19.18 1.53 -6.01
N THR A 108 -18.11 1.31 -5.24
CA THR A 108 -17.00 2.28 -5.08
C THR A 108 -16.26 2.53 -6.39
N LEU A 109 -16.00 1.47 -7.18
CA LEU A 109 -15.44 1.63 -8.52
C LEU A 109 -16.41 2.38 -9.44
N SER A 110 -17.71 2.12 -9.35
CA SER A 110 -18.72 2.87 -10.10
C SER A 110 -18.74 4.35 -9.69
N GLY A 111 -18.53 4.65 -8.40
CA GLY A 111 -18.36 6.02 -7.90
C GLY A 111 -17.15 6.72 -8.53
N TYR A 112 -16.00 6.04 -8.60
CA TYR A 112 -14.83 6.57 -9.31
C TYR A 112 -15.14 6.84 -10.79
N LEU A 113 -15.75 5.87 -11.48
CA LEU A 113 -16.06 5.97 -12.90
C LEU A 113 -17.13 7.05 -13.19
N ARG A 114 -18.09 7.26 -12.28
CA ARG A 114 -19.06 8.36 -12.33
C ARG A 114 -18.34 9.71 -12.32
N VAL A 115 -17.40 9.90 -11.37
CA VAL A 115 -16.62 11.15 -11.33
C VAL A 115 -15.73 11.30 -12.56
N LEU A 116 -15.12 10.22 -13.07
CA LEU A 116 -14.36 10.24 -14.32
C LEU A 116 -15.23 10.70 -15.52
N GLU A 117 -16.46 10.18 -15.62
CA GLU A 117 -17.43 10.53 -16.66
C GLU A 117 -17.91 11.98 -16.56
N ASP A 118 -18.25 12.43 -15.36
CA ASP A 118 -18.82 13.75 -15.10
C ASP A 118 -17.75 14.85 -15.14
N ALA A 119 -16.65 14.66 -14.42
CA ALA A 119 -15.60 15.66 -14.28
C ALA A 119 -14.72 15.73 -15.53
N ARG A 120 -14.61 14.64 -16.29
CA ARG A 120 -13.76 14.51 -17.48
C ARG A 120 -12.40 15.15 -17.24
N PRO A 121 -11.52 14.58 -16.40
CA PRO A 121 -10.17 15.10 -16.12
C PRO A 121 -9.22 14.93 -17.31
N HIS A 122 -8.12 15.69 -17.40
CA HIS A 122 -7.16 15.57 -18.51
C HIS A 122 -6.45 14.21 -18.45
N ALA A 123 -6.08 13.78 -17.25
CA ALA A 123 -5.59 12.44 -16.97
C ALA A 123 -6.25 11.85 -15.72
N PHE A 124 -6.19 10.53 -15.57
CA PHE A 124 -6.60 9.85 -14.36
C PHE A 124 -5.61 8.75 -13.97
N LEU A 125 -5.57 8.44 -12.67
CA LEU A 125 -4.85 7.32 -12.09
C LEU A 125 -5.74 6.63 -11.07
N LEU A 126 -6.07 5.37 -11.33
CA LEU A 126 -6.74 4.50 -10.39
C LEU A 126 -5.72 3.53 -9.80
N GLU A 127 -5.57 3.52 -8.48
CA GLU A 127 -4.74 2.56 -7.76
C GLU A 127 -5.58 1.37 -7.26
N ASN A 128 -4.97 0.18 -7.25
CA ASN A 128 -5.54 -1.01 -6.62
C ASN A 128 -4.48 -2.08 -6.26
N VAL A 129 -4.91 -3.15 -5.60
CA VAL A 129 -4.10 -4.35 -5.30
C VAL A 129 -3.99 -5.30 -6.51
N GLU A 130 -2.93 -6.12 -6.54
CA GLU A 130 -2.66 -7.12 -7.61
C GLU A 130 -3.83 -8.07 -7.91
N GLY A 131 -4.69 -8.35 -6.93
CA GLY A 131 -5.84 -9.25 -7.09
C GLY A 131 -6.79 -8.83 -8.23
N LEU A 132 -6.82 -7.54 -8.58
CA LEU A 132 -7.59 -7.00 -9.70
C LEU A 132 -7.03 -7.44 -11.08
N ALA A 133 -5.72 -7.70 -11.16
CA ALA A 133 -5.01 -7.97 -12.42
C ALA A 133 -4.62 -9.45 -12.63
N PHE A 134 -4.47 -10.25 -11.56
CA PHE A 134 -3.87 -11.59 -11.66
C PHE A 134 -4.74 -12.76 -11.14
N GLY A 135 -5.95 -12.50 -10.65
CA GLY A 135 -6.81 -13.52 -10.05
C GLY A 135 -7.69 -14.29 -11.03
N GLY A 136 -7.16 -15.04 -12.00
CA GLY A 136 -7.84 -16.15 -12.71
C GLY A 136 -9.18 -15.88 -13.45
N LYS A 137 -9.69 -14.65 -13.42
CA LYS A 137 -10.87 -14.15 -14.12
C LYS A 137 -10.66 -12.66 -14.38
N ASP A 138 -10.15 -12.31 -15.56
CA ASP A 138 -10.01 -10.93 -16.07
C ASP A 138 -11.34 -10.13 -16.13
N GLU A 139 -12.43 -10.64 -15.56
CA GLU A 139 -13.76 -10.04 -15.64
C GLU A 139 -13.77 -8.62 -15.05
N GLY A 140 -13.13 -8.39 -13.89
CA GLY A 140 -13.08 -7.07 -13.26
C GLY A 140 -12.35 -6.02 -14.12
N LEU A 141 -11.18 -6.36 -14.64
CA LEU A 141 -10.43 -5.49 -15.52
C LEU A 141 -11.16 -5.26 -16.86
N LYS A 142 -11.74 -6.31 -17.45
CA LYS A 142 -12.54 -6.20 -18.68
C LYS A 142 -13.75 -5.28 -18.50
N LEU A 143 -14.45 -5.39 -17.37
CA LEU A 143 -15.58 -4.51 -17.02
C LEU A 143 -15.13 -3.05 -16.88
N LEU A 144 -14.00 -2.82 -16.21
CA LEU A 144 -13.43 -1.47 -16.07
C LEU A 144 -13.06 -0.86 -17.42
N LEU A 145 -12.36 -1.61 -18.28
CA LEU A 145 -11.98 -1.16 -19.62
C LEU A 145 -13.23 -0.92 -20.50
N ALA A 146 -14.24 -1.78 -20.42
CA ALA A 146 -15.51 -1.58 -21.13
C ALA A 146 -16.26 -0.34 -20.63
N ALA A 147 -16.24 -0.05 -19.32
CA ALA A 147 -16.84 1.14 -18.77
C ALA A 147 -16.13 2.41 -19.24
N ILE A 148 -14.78 2.42 -19.29
CA ILE A 148 -14.01 3.55 -19.83
C ILE A 148 -14.32 3.75 -21.33
N GLN A 149 -14.45 2.67 -22.11
CA GLN A 149 -14.87 2.77 -23.51
C GLN A 149 -16.29 3.33 -23.67
N ARG A 150 -17.22 2.99 -22.77
CA ARG A 150 -18.55 3.61 -22.73
C ARG A 150 -18.45 5.11 -22.42
N ILE A 151 -17.65 5.50 -21.43
CA ILE A 151 -17.40 6.90 -21.09
C ILE A 151 -16.87 7.66 -22.31
N ASN A 152 -15.89 7.12 -23.02
CA ASN A 152 -15.36 7.71 -24.26
C ASN A 152 -16.47 7.99 -25.28
N LYS A 153 -17.36 7.02 -25.53
CA LYS A 153 -18.48 7.18 -26.47
C LYS A 153 -19.48 8.26 -26.04
N VAL A 154 -19.91 8.24 -24.79
CA VAL A 154 -20.94 9.16 -24.27
C VAL A 154 -20.41 10.58 -24.16
N THR A 155 -19.18 10.74 -23.67
CA THR A 155 -18.59 12.06 -23.38
C THR A 155 -17.76 12.62 -24.54
N LYS A 156 -17.63 11.87 -25.65
CA LYS A 156 -16.76 12.20 -26.79
C LYS A 156 -15.30 12.44 -26.36
N THR A 157 -14.82 11.64 -25.40
CA THR A 157 -13.43 11.62 -24.95
C THR A 157 -12.68 10.42 -25.52
N ASN A 158 -11.37 10.36 -25.33
CA ASN A 158 -10.50 9.32 -25.89
C ASN A 158 -9.54 8.71 -24.84
N TYR A 159 -10.02 8.43 -23.63
CA TYR A 159 -9.20 7.77 -22.62
C TYR A 159 -8.62 6.44 -23.13
N SER A 160 -7.29 6.32 -23.12
CA SER A 160 -6.56 5.09 -23.45
C SER A 160 -5.84 4.56 -22.20
N PRO A 161 -6.51 3.74 -21.37
CA PRO A 161 -5.95 3.23 -20.12
C PRO A 161 -4.79 2.25 -20.36
N VAL A 162 -3.72 2.40 -19.59
CA VAL A 162 -2.60 1.46 -19.47
C VAL A 162 -2.61 0.89 -18.06
N VAL A 163 -2.52 -0.44 -17.96
CA VAL A 163 -2.46 -1.16 -16.69
C VAL A 163 -1.01 -1.53 -16.42
N ILE A 164 -0.51 -1.14 -15.25
CA ILE A 164 0.87 -1.42 -14.82
C ILE A 164 0.87 -2.02 -13.42
N THR A 165 1.89 -2.82 -13.11
CA THR A 165 2.12 -3.38 -11.78
C THR A 165 3.53 -3.01 -11.35
N LEU A 166 3.65 -2.29 -10.23
CA LEU A 166 4.92 -1.76 -9.74
C LEU A 166 5.16 -2.20 -8.29
N ASN A 167 6.37 -2.68 -8.01
CA ASN A 167 6.84 -2.86 -6.64
C ASN A 167 7.52 -1.56 -6.16
N ALA A 168 7.07 -1.01 -5.04
CA ALA A 168 7.60 0.24 -4.51
C ALA A 168 9.11 0.21 -4.25
N ALA A 169 9.66 -0.95 -3.88
CA ALA A 169 11.10 -1.11 -3.62
C ALA A 169 11.98 -0.79 -4.85
N ASP A 170 11.46 -1.08 -6.04
CA ASP A 170 12.12 -0.83 -7.33
C ASP A 170 12.29 0.67 -7.64
N PHE A 171 11.65 1.54 -6.86
CA PHE A 171 11.65 2.99 -7.01
C PHE A 171 12.18 3.73 -5.78
N GLY A 172 12.91 3.03 -4.90
CA GLY A 172 13.59 3.63 -3.75
C GLY A 172 12.75 3.74 -2.48
N VAL A 173 11.54 3.18 -2.47
CA VAL A 173 10.77 3.02 -1.23
C VAL A 173 11.42 1.90 -0.40
N PRO A 174 11.67 2.09 0.91
CA PRO A 174 12.29 1.10 1.78
C PRO A 174 11.28 0.03 2.22
N GLN A 175 10.43 -0.41 1.30
CA GLN A 175 9.38 -1.38 1.51
C GLN A 175 9.05 -2.14 0.22
N THR A 176 8.97 -3.47 0.30
CA THR A 176 8.39 -4.30 -0.75
C THR A 176 6.86 -4.19 -0.69
N ARG A 177 6.26 -3.52 -1.68
CA ARG A 177 4.81 -3.33 -1.79
C ARG A 177 4.43 -3.19 -3.24
N THR A 178 3.78 -4.22 -3.77
CA THR A 178 3.32 -4.21 -5.15
C THR A 178 1.91 -3.64 -5.26
N ARG A 179 1.68 -2.80 -6.27
CA ARG A 179 0.39 -2.19 -6.60
C ARG A 179 0.14 -2.17 -8.09
N VAL A 180 -1.14 -2.21 -8.43
CA VAL A 180 -1.64 -2.07 -9.80
C VAL A 180 -2.11 -0.64 -9.98
N PHE A 181 -1.75 -0.03 -11.09
CA PHE A 181 -2.22 1.29 -11.48
C PHE A 181 -2.86 1.22 -12.86
N ILE A 182 -4.02 1.85 -13.02
CA ILE A 182 -4.63 2.10 -14.33
C ILE A 182 -4.54 3.59 -14.59
N ILE A 183 -3.79 3.96 -15.62
CA ILE A 183 -3.49 5.37 -15.94
C ILE A 183 -3.99 5.64 -17.35
N GLY A 184 -4.70 6.75 -17.55
CA GLY A 184 -5.19 7.13 -18.87
C GLY A 184 -5.26 8.64 -19.08
N SER A 185 -5.03 9.07 -20.32
CA SER A 185 -5.16 10.47 -20.76
C SER A 185 -6.37 10.65 -21.66
N ARG A 186 -7.11 11.75 -21.49
CA ARG A 186 -8.36 12.07 -22.21
C ARG A 186 -8.15 12.22 -23.72
N ASP A 187 -6.97 12.65 -24.14
CA ASP A 187 -6.58 12.80 -25.55
C ASP A 187 -6.14 11.48 -26.21
N GLY A 188 -6.01 10.41 -25.43
CA GLY A 188 -5.59 9.10 -25.90
C GLY A 188 -4.08 8.88 -25.96
N LYS A 189 -3.27 9.81 -25.45
CA LYS A 189 -1.84 9.56 -25.18
C LYS A 189 -1.71 8.34 -24.27
N LYS A 190 -0.89 7.36 -24.69
CA LYS A 190 -0.62 6.16 -23.90
C LYS A 190 0.50 6.42 -22.91
N PHE A 191 0.29 6.07 -21.65
CA PHE A 191 1.30 6.16 -20.61
C PHE A 191 2.43 5.15 -20.86
N VAL A 192 3.67 5.62 -20.76
CA VAL A 192 4.87 4.77 -20.73
C VAL A 192 5.30 4.61 -19.27
N PRO A 193 5.36 3.38 -18.73
CA PRO A 193 5.68 3.17 -17.32
C PRO A 193 7.12 3.58 -17.00
N PRO A 194 7.39 4.12 -15.79
CA PRO A 194 8.75 4.43 -15.36
C PRO A 194 9.59 3.17 -15.29
N THR A 195 10.87 3.28 -15.65
CA THR A 195 11.84 2.19 -15.48
C THR A 195 12.29 2.08 -14.02
N PRO A 196 12.36 0.87 -13.43
CA PRO A 196 12.93 0.66 -12.10
C PRO A 196 14.32 1.28 -11.94
N THR A 197 14.51 2.06 -10.88
CA THR A 197 15.78 2.70 -10.52
C THR A 197 16.57 1.88 -9.51
N HIS A 198 15.89 0.99 -8.79
CA HIS A 198 16.48 0.10 -7.80
C HIS A 198 16.27 -1.38 -8.15
N HIS A 199 17.02 -2.28 -7.53
CA HIS A 199 16.93 -3.73 -7.72
C HIS A 199 17.04 -4.52 -6.41
N ASP A 200 16.51 -5.74 -6.41
CA ASP A 200 16.73 -6.70 -5.33
C ASP A 200 18.23 -7.00 -5.20
N PRO A 201 18.88 -6.74 -4.05
CA PRO A 201 20.31 -7.03 -3.88
C PRO A 201 20.66 -8.51 -4.05
N GLU A 202 19.70 -9.43 -3.95
CA GLU A 202 19.91 -10.86 -4.21
C GLU A 202 19.97 -11.18 -5.72
N ILE A 203 19.56 -10.24 -6.58
CA ILE A 203 19.62 -10.34 -8.04
C ILE A 203 20.65 -9.32 -8.57
N PRO A 204 21.83 -9.76 -9.07
CA PRO A 204 22.86 -8.83 -9.53
C PRO A 204 22.38 -7.87 -10.62
N SER A 205 22.68 -6.58 -10.46
CA SER A 205 22.45 -5.55 -11.47
C SER A 205 23.63 -4.57 -11.51
N GLN A 206 24.07 -4.18 -12.71
CA GLN A 206 25.16 -3.21 -12.88
C GLN A 206 24.68 -1.77 -13.07
N ALA A 207 23.37 -1.56 -13.33
CA ALA A 207 22.84 -0.27 -13.77
C ALA A 207 21.85 0.38 -12.78
N LYS A 208 21.47 -0.33 -11.71
CA LYS A 208 20.46 0.11 -10.74
C LYS A 208 21.05 0.13 -9.34
N GLU A 209 20.51 0.95 -8.46
CA GLU A 209 20.90 0.93 -7.05
C GLU A 209 20.28 -0.28 -6.32
N PRO A 210 20.93 -0.88 -5.31
CA PRO A 210 20.29 -1.90 -4.50
C PRO A 210 19.09 -1.28 -3.75
N TRP A 211 18.04 -2.06 -3.49
CA TRP A 211 16.87 -1.57 -2.75
C TRP A 211 17.25 -0.82 -1.46
N MET A 212 16.45 0.20 -1.14
CA MET A 212 16.56 0.93 0.12
C MET A 212 16.13 0.03 1.28
N THR A 213 16.78 0.19 2.42
CA THR A 213 16.61 -0.68 3.58
C THR A 213 15.72 -0.03 4.63
N ALA A 214 15.15 -0.84 5.54
CA ALA A 214 14.43 -0.32 6.69
C ALA A 214 15.36 0.56 7.56
N TRP A 215 16.66 0.26 7.64
CA TRP A 215 17.63 1.10 8.33
C TRP A 215 17.78 2.48 7.69
N ASP A 216 17.78 2.58 6.36
CA ASP A 216 17.82 3.86 5.65
C ASP A 216 16.62 4.75 6.00
N ALA A 217 15.49 4.13 6.32
CA ALA A 217 14.24 4.84 6.63
C ALA A 217 14.10 5.23 8.10
N ILE A 218 14.39 4.30 9.02
CA ILE A 218 14.04 4.44 10.44
C ILE A 218 15.21 4.19 11.41
N GLY A 219 16.41 3.91 10.93
CA GLY A 219 17.56 3.56 11.78
C GLY A 219 17.96 4.62 12.80
N GLU A 220 17.79 5.89 12.43
CA GLU A 220 18.12 7.05 13.28
C GLU A 220 16.93 7.56 14.10
N LEU A 221 15.72 7.02 13.89
CA LEU A 221 14.55 7.45 14.64
C LEU A 221 14.60 6.89 16.06
N LYS A 222 14.43 7.79 17.03
CA LYS A 222 14.06 7.40 18.39
C LYS A 222 12.54 7.30 18.39
N GLY A 223 12.01 6.10 18.64
CA GLY A 223 10.56 5.94 18.81
C GLY A 223 10.06 6.84 19.94
N SER A 224 8.86 7.38 19.80
CA SER A 224 8.25 8.19 20.85
C SER A 224 8.04 7.35 22.12
N GLU A 225 8.46 7.88 23.27
CA GLU A 225 8.20 7.26 24.59
C GLU A 225 6.71 7.32 24.96
N GLU A 226 5.95 8.21 24.34
CA GLU A 226 4.51 8.39 24.57
C GLU A 226 3.68 7.27 23.93
N GLU A 227 4.20 6.61 22.89
CA GLU A 227 3.54 5.46 22.28
C GLU A 227 3.80 4.18 23.08
N ASN A 228 2.76 3.51 23.55
CA ASN A 228 2.91 2.15 24.11
C ASN A 228 3.21 1.15 22.98
N LEU A 229 4.49 0.99 22.65
CA LEU A 229 4.98 0.15 21.56
C LEU A 229 5.22 -1.31 21.97
N GLN A 230 5.17 -1.62 23.26
CA GLN A 230 5.49 -2.96 23.75
C GLN A 230 4.47 -3.99 23.25
N LEU A 231 4.96 -5.18 22.89
CA LEU A 231 4.07 -6.28 22.54
C LEU A 231 3.40 -6.82 23.79
N THR A 232 2.13 -7.17 23.65
CA THR A 232 1.34 -7.84 24.67
C THR A 232 0.75 -9.13 24.10
N GLY A 233 0.30 -10.01 24.99
CA GLY A 233 -0.35 -11.28 24.63
C GLY A 233 0.60 -12.48 24.59
N LYS A 234 0.02 -13.64 24.24
CA LYS A 234 0.63 -14.97 24.41
C LYS A 234 2.05 -15.12 23.84
N TRP A 235 2.38 -14.40 22.77
CA TRP A 235 3.60 -14.60 21.97
C TRP A 235 4.61 -13.45 22.08
N ALA A 236 4.34 -12.45 22.92
CA ALA A 236 5.14 -11.23 22.98
C ALA A 236 6.61 -11.50 23.34
N ASP A 237 6.85 -12.32 24.35
CA ASP A 237 8.18 -12.70 24.85
C ASP A 237 8.84 -13.82 24.04
N LEU A 238 8.17 -14.37 23.02
CA LEU A 238 8.84 -15.22 22.02
C LEU A 238 9.52 -14.40 20.92
N LEU A 239 9.07 -13.17 20.66
CA LEU A 239 9.65 -12.33 19.59
C LEU A 239 11.18 -12.11 19.75
N PRO A 240 11.73 -11.89 20.97
CA PRO A 240 13.18 -11.73 21.16
C PRO A 240 14.04 -12.92 20.73
N SER A 241 13.51 -14.15 20.66
CA SER A 241 14.28 -15.33 20.21
C SER A 241 14.35 -15.50 18.69
N ILE A 242 13.61 -14.68 17.93
CA ILE A 242 13.56 -14.73 16.47
C ILE A 242 14.60 -13.76 15.88
N PRO A 243 15.48 -14.16 14.97
CA PRO A 243 16.42 -13.25 14.30
C PRO A 243 15.72 -12.15 13.49
N GLU A 244 16.46 -11.08 13.20
CA GLU A 244 16.04 -10.08 12.23
C GLU A 244 15.71 -10.68 10.85
N GLY A 245 14.66 -10.17 10.20
CA GLY A 245 14.22 -10.64 8.89
C GLY A 245 13.54 -12.01 8.89
N MET A 246 13.45 -12.67 10.04
CA MET A 246 12.79 -13.95 10.23
C MET A 246 11.39 -13.77 10.85
N ASN A 247 10.69 -14.89 10.96
CA ASN A 247 9.37 -14.99 11.57
C ASN A 247 9.30 -16.30 12.38
N TYR A 248 8.11 -16.76 12.72
CA TYR A 248 7.93 -18.01 13.47
C TYR A 248 8.56 -19.25 12.83
N LEU A 249 8.82 -19.26 11.51
CA LEU A 249 9.48 -20.36 10.82
C LEU A 249 10.88 -20.61 11.38
N TRP A 250 11.52 -19.62 12.01
CA TRP A 250 12.76 -19.82 12.77
C TRP A 250 12.64 -20.92 13.82
N HIS A 251 11.46 -21.04 14.45
CA HIS A 251 11.12 -22.04 15.45
C HIS A 251 10.38 -23.24 14.85
N THR A 252 10.88 -23.75 13.73
CA THR A 252 10.42 -24.99 13.10
C THR A 252 11.62 -25.92 12.91
N GLU A 253 11.36 -27.22 12.74
CA GLU A 253 12.37 -28.27 12.50
C GLU A 253 13.36 -27.97 11.35
N ARG A 254 13.05 -27.02 10.47
CA ARG A 254 13.81 -26.71 9.25
C ARG A 254 14.79 -25.55 9.39
N MET A 255 14.74 -24.83 10.50
CA MET A 255 15.53 -23.62 10.73
C MET A 255 16.37 -23.77 12.01
N GLY A 256 16.88 -22.69 12.58
CA GLY A 256 17.88 -22.75 13.66
C GLY A 256 17.36 -22.55 15.08
N GLY A 257 16.06 -22.33 15.29
CA GLY A 257 15.47 -22.16 16.62
C GLY A 257 14.84 -23.44 17.15
N GLU A 258 14.44 -23.43 18.42
CA GLU A 258 13.67 -24.53 19.03
C GLU A 258 12.43 -24.87 18.18
N PRO A 259 12.13 -26.14 17.90
CA PRO A 259 11.02 -26.55 17.02
C PRO A 259 9.67 -26.43 17.76
N LEU A 260 9.17 -25.20 17.90
CA LEU A 260 7.92 -24.88 18.62
C LEU A 260 6.67 -24.91 17.72
N PHE A 261 6.88 -24.91 16.41
CA PHE A 261 5.81 -24.85 15.42
C PHE A 261 6.03 -25.83 14.26
N GLY A 262 4.93 -26.29 13.67
CA GLY A 262 4.97 -27.01 12.40
C GLY A 262 5.19 -26.11 11.20
N TRP A 263 5.93 -26.61 10.22
CA TRP A 263 6.22 -25.90 8.98
C TRP A 263 4.93 -25.46 8.27
N ARG A 264 4.83 -24.14 7.98
CA ARG A 264 3.69 -23.50 7.28
C ARG A 264 2.31 -23.69 7.94
N ARG A 265 2.25 -23.92 9.26
CA ARG A 265 0.98 -24.00 10.02
C ARG A 265 0.38 -22.64 10.42
N ARG A 266 1.17 -21.57 10.32
CA ARG A 266 0.74 -20.19 10.56
C ARG A 266 1.03 -19.32 9.35
N TYR A 267 0.36 -18.18 9.24
CA TYR A 267 0.67 -17.21 8.21
C TYR A 267 2.13 -16.72 8.33
N TRP A 268 2.78 -16.49 7.20
CA TRP A 268 4.20 -16.11 7.11
C TRP A 268 4.54 -14.80 7.85
N ASN A 269 3.55 -13.94 8.09
CA ASN A 269 3.71 -12.68 8.82
C ASN A 269 3.57 -12.83 10.34
N PHE A 270 3.28 -14.04 10.86
CA PHE A 270 3.21 -14.30 12.29
C PHE A 270 4.61 -14.19 12.93
N LEU A 271 4.75 -13.30 13.92
CA LEU A 271 6.01 -12.94 14.58
C LEU A 271 7.12 -12.46 13.63
N LEU A 272 6.74 -11.88 12.49
CA LEU A 272 7.68 -11.36 11.51
C LEU A 272 8.44 -10.15 12.06
N LYS A 273 9.77 -10.19 12.04
CA LYS A 273 10.66 -9.11 12.46
C LYS A 273 11.31 -8.45 11.25
N LEU A 274 11.43 -7.13 11.26
CA LEU A 274 12.21 -6.40 10.27
C LEU A 274 13.69 -6.81 10.34
N ALA A 275 14.37 -6.75 9.20
CA ALA A 275 15.82 -6.73 9.15
C ALA A 275 16.29 -5.33 8.79
N LYS A 276 17.29 -4.83 9.50
CA LYS A 276 17.84 -3.49 9.25
C LYS A 276 18.33 -3.35 7.81
N ASN A 277 19.00 -4.37 7.27
CA ASN A 277 19.66 -4.37 5.96
C ASN A 277 18.75 -4.79 4.79
N ARG A 278 17.43 -4.91 5.00
CA ARG A 278 16.47 -5.25 3.94
C ARG A 278 15.33 -4.23 3.93
N PRO A 279 14.63 -4.03 2.80
CA PRO A 279 13.39 -3.27 2.81
C PRO A 279 12.38 -3.90 3.79
N ALA A 280 11.48 -3.08 4.33
CA ALA A 280 10.37 -3.61 5.11
C ALA A 280 9.42 -4.44 4.24
N TRP A 281 8.80 -5.44 4.85
CA TRP A 281 7.64 -6.08 4.24
C TRP A 281 6.45 -5.10 4.19
N THR A 282 5.45 -5.41 3.36
CA THR A 282 4.23 -4.60 3.25
C THR A 282 3.60 -4.37 4.63
N ILE A 283 3.47 -3.11 5.02
CA ILE A 283 2.75 -2.70 6.22
C ILE A 283 1.24 -2.94 6.00
N GLN A 284 0.62 -3.72 6.89
CA GLN A 284 -0.82 -4.00 6.86
C GLN A 284 -1.59 -2.93 7.64
N ALA A 285 -2.80 -2.61 7.19
CA ALA A 285 -3.68 -1.66 7.88
C ALA A 285 -4.25 -2.21 9.19
N GLN A 286 -4.52 -3.52 9.26
CA GLN A 286 -5.14 -4.18 10.41
C GLN A 286 -4.42 -5.49 10.73
N PRO A 287 -3.17 -5.45 11.21
CA PRO A 287 -2.45 -6.66 11.60
C PRO A 287 -3.06 -7.27 12.87
N GLY A 288 -3.06 -8.61 12.95
CA GLY A 288 -3.35 -9.32 14.19
C GLY A 288 -2.35 -9.00 15.32
N PRO A 289 -2.67 -9.34 16.58
CA PRO A 289 -1.86 -8.93 17.73
C PRO A 289 -0.41 -9.43 17.69
N ALA A 290 -0.18 -10.61 17.08
CA ALA A 290 1.13 -11.24 16.89
C ALA A 290 1.59 -11.25 15.42
N THR A 291 0.99 -10.38 14.60
CA THR A 291 1.33 -10.24 13.18
C THR A 291 2.26 -9.04 13.01
N GLY A 292 3.41 -9.28 12.39
CA GLY A 292 4.39 -8.25 12.07
C GLY A 292 4.07 -7.48 10.77
N PRO A 293 5.03 -6.69 10.27
CA PRO A 293 6.40 -6.61 10.74
C PRO A 293 6.56 -5.90 12.08
N PHE A 294 7.37 -6.47 12.98
CA PHE A 294 7.82 -5.86 14.23
C PHE A 294 9.19 -5.22 14.07
N HIS A 295 9.46 -4.20 14.88
CA HIS A 295 10.75 -3.52 14.92
C HIS A 295 11.84 -4.48 15.43
N TRP A 296 13.09 -4.33 14.96
CA TRP A 296 14.23 -5.18 15.38
C TRP A 296 14.47 -5.17 16.90
N LYS A 297 14.10 -4.07 17.57
CA LYS A 297 14.07 -3.93 19.05
C LYS A 297 12.89 -4.65 19.75
N ASN A 298 12.28 -5.67 19.13
CA ASN A 298 11.24 -6.51 19.73
C ASN A 298 9.97 -5.77 20.17
N ARG A 299 9.58 -4.72 19.43
CA ARG A 299 8.40 -3.90 19.72
C ARG A 299 7.58 -3.65 18.46
N ARG A 300 6.39 -3.08 18.61
CA ARG A 300 5.63 -2.53 17.48
C ARG A 300 6.38 -1.34 16.86
N LEU A 301 6.11 -1.10 15.59
CA LEU A 301 6.51 0.15 14.93
C LEU A 301 5.62 1.29 15.46
N SER A 302 6.25 2.44 15.66
CA SER A 302 5.58 3.73 15.95
C SER A 302 4.92 4.32 14.72
N GLY A 303 4.04 5.30 14.91
CA GLY A 303 3.40 6.01 13.80
C GLY A 303 4.42 6.61 12.83
N ASP A 304 5.45 7.27 13.37
CA ASP A 304 6.53 7.88 12.58
C ASP A 304 7.31 6.85 11.79
N GLU A 305 7.67 5.71 12.39
CA GLU A 305 8.41 4.65 11.70
C GLU A 305 7.58 4.06 10.54
N LEU A 306 6.28 3.86 10.77
CA LEU A 306 5.36 3.41 9.71
C LEU A 306 5.29 4.42 8.57
N ALA A 307 5.19 5.72 8.89
CA ALA A 307 5.11 6.80 7.91
C ALA A 307 6.41 6.93 7.10
N ARG A 308 7.58 6.83 7.75
CA ARG A 308 8.90 6.83 7.07
C ARG A 308 9.07 5.64 6.14
N LEU A 309 8.65 4.44 6.55
CA LEU A 309 8.72 3.25 5.70
C LEU A 309 7.83 3.36 4.46
N GLN A 310 6.76 4.16 4.52
CA GLN A 310 5.92 4.51 3.37
C GLN A 310 6.28 5.84 2.72
N THR A 311 7.42 6.43 3.07
CA THR A 311 7.98 7.64 2.43
C THR A 311 7.04 8.85 2.46
N PHE A 312 6.18 8.95 3.46
CA PHE A 312 5.40 10.16 3.70
C PHE A 312 6.34 11.35 3.99
N PRO A 313 5.90 12.59 3.69
CA PRO A 313 6.70 13.78 3.97
C PRO A 313 6.92 13.94 5.49
N ARG A 314 8.00 14.64 5.84
CA ARG A 314 8.46 14.73 7.25
C ARG A 314 7.49 15.46 8.16
N ASP A 315 6.66 16.32 7.60
CA ASP A 315 5.75 17.23 8.27
C ASP A 315 4.30 16.72 8.30
N LEU A 316 4.06 15.48 7.86
CA LEU A 316 2.78 14.80 8.02
C LEU A 316 2.39 14.74 9.50
N LYS A 317 1.15 15.13 9.81
CA LYS A 317 0.56 15.03 11.14
C LYS A 317 -0.63 14.08 11.09
N ILE A 318 -0.46 12.89 11.65
CA ILE A 318 -1.52 11.89 11.73
C ILE A 318 -2.15 11.94 13.13
N THR A 319 -3.46 11.98 13.19
CA THR A 319 -4.23 11.96 14.44
C THR A 319 -4.92 10.62 14.65
N GLY A 320 -5.40 10.38 15.87
CA GLY A 320 -6.14 9.18 16.27
C GLY A 320 -5.33 8.21 17.14
N SER A 321 -5.98 7.12 17.53
CA SER A 321 -5.36 6.03 18.29
C SER A 321 -4.30 5.29 17.45
N ARG A 322 -3.44 4.52 18.11
CA ARG A 322 -2.40 3.72 17.44
C ARG A 322 -2.97 2.77 16.37
N ILE A 323 -4.16 2.21 16.60
CA ILE A 323 -4.83 1.32 15.64
C ILE A 323 -5.29 2.11 14.42
N GLU A 324 -5.81 3.32 14.62
CA GLU A 324 -6.22 4.19 13.53
C GLU A 324 -5.02 4.71 12.73
N VAL A 325 -3.93 5.11 13.38
CA VAL A 325 -2.68 5.48 12.70
C VAL A 325 -2.14 4.33 11.85
N GLN A 326 -2.11 3.11 12.40
CA GLN A 326 -1.73 1.90 11.66
C GLN A 326 -2.63 1.68 10.43
N ARG A 327 -3.94 1.87 10.58
CA ARG A 327 -4.93 1.69 9.51
C ARG A 327 -4.74 2.71 8.39
N GLN A 328 -4.63 3.98 8.76
CA GLN A 328 -4.40 5.11 7.86
C GLN A 328 -3.14 4.89 7.01
N ILE A 329 -2.00 4.62 7.66
CA ILE A 329 -0.74 4.39 6.95
C ILE A 329 -0.81 3.10 6.15
N GLY A 330 -1.26 1.99 6.72
CA GLY A 330 -1.26 0.69 6.04
C GLY A 330 -2.11 0.64 4.76
N ASN A 331 -3.18 1.44 4.70
CA ASN A 331 -4.03 1.59 3.50
C ASN A 331 -3.39 2.46 2.41
N ALA A 332 -2.50 3.38 2.77
CA ALA A 332 -1.95 4.35 1.84
C ALA A 332 -1.05 3.75 0.75
N VAL A 333 -0.91 4.49 -0.35
CA VAL A 333 0.15 4.25 -1.35
C VAL A 333 1.42 4.95 -0.85
N PRO A 334 2.62 4.32 -0.94
CA PRO A 334 3.85 5.00 -0.59
C PRO A 334 4.04 6.28 -1.39
N SER A 335 4.23 7.41 -0.72
CA SER A 335 4.20 8.73 -1.37
C SER A 335 5.33 8.95 -2.37
N LEU A 336 6.51 8.36 -2.16
CA LEU A 336 7.59 8.41 -3.16
C LEU A 336 7.23 7.65 -4.45
N LEU A 337 6.55 6.50 -4.36
CA LEU A 337 6.08 5.80 -5.56
C LEU A 337 5.04 6.65 -6.31
N ALA A 338 4.15 7.32 -5.57
CA ALA A 338 3.19 8.25 -6.15
C ALA A 338 3.88 9.46 -6.80
N GLU A 339 4.96 10.00 -6.21
CA GLU A 339 5.76 11.08 -6.80
C GLU A 339 6.38 10.63 -8.14
N VAL A 340 6.96 9.43 -8.19
CA VAL A 340 7.55 8.88 -9.43
C VAL A 340 6.50 8.82 -10.54
N LEU A 341 5.31 8.28 -10.24
CA LEU A 341 4.21 8.20 -11.20
C LEU A 341 3.71 9.59 -11.62
N ALA A 342 3.53 10.50 -10.65
CA ALA A 342 3.04 11.85 -10.91
C ALA A 342 4.02 12.66 -11.78
N ARG A 343 5.33 12.50 -11.60
CA ARG A 343 6.35 13.14 -12.43
C ARG A 343 6.34 12.61 -13.87
N GLU A 344 6.19 11.30 -14.07
CA GLU A 344 6.04 10.74 -15.41
C GLU A 344 4.75 11.20 -16.09
N ILE A 345 3.64 11.26 -15.33
CA ILE A 345 2.37 11.79 -15.83
C ILE A 345 2.54 13.26 -16.25
N ARG A 346 3.16 14.10 -15.41
CA ARG A 346 3.45 15.51 -15.69
C ARG A 346 4.29 15.67 -16.96
N HIS A 347 5.32 14.85 -17.11
CA HIS A 347 6.16 14.85 -18.30
C HIS A 347 5.37 14.45 -19.55
N GLN A 348 4.70 13.30 -19.53
CA GLN A 348 4.14 12.69 -20.75
C GLN A 348 2.79 13.27 -21.16
N PHE A 349 1.95 13.66 -20.20
CA PHE A 349 0.59 14.14 -20.47
C PHE A 349 0.45 15.66 -20.41
N PHE A 350 1.37 16.35 -19.72
CA PHE A 350 1.35 17.80 -19.58
C PHE A 350 2.58 18.51 -20.19
N ASP A 351 3.49 17.75 -20.81
CA ASP A 351 4.68 18.25 -21.50
C ASP A 351 5.55 19.16 -20.61
N ASP A 352 5.63 18.83 -19.31
CA ASP A 352 6.28 19.67 -18.28
C ASP A 352 7.14 18.83 -17.29
N PRO A 353 8.28 18.28 -17.74
CA PRO A 353 9.14 17.45 -16.91
C PRO A 353 9.80 18.23 -15.78
N LEU A 354 9.94 17.59 -14.61
CA LEU A 354 10.69 18.13 -13.47
C LEU A 354 12.14 17.65 -13.49
N ALA A 355 13.08 18.58 -13.63
CA ALA A 355 14.52 18.29 -13.58
C ALA A 355 15.10 18.19 -12.15
N SER A 356 14.34 18.59 -11.13
CA SER A 356 14.77 18.50 -9.73
C SER A 356 14.87 17.05 -9.27
N PRO A 357 15.69 16.72 -8.26
CA PRO A 357 15.65 15.41 -7.62
C PRO A 357 14.26 15.10 -7.03
N LEU A 358 13.96 13.82 -6.83
CA LEU A 358 12.76 13.38 -6.09
C LEU A 358 12.75 14.01 -4.69
N THR A 359 11.62 14.61 -4.34
CA THR A 359 11.39 15.36 -3.09
C THR A 359 11.27 14.41 -1.91
N LEU A 360 10.60 13.27 -2.11
CA LEU A 360 10.32 12.27 -1.07
C LEU A 360 11.35 11.14 -1.02
N LYS A 361 12.49 11.31 -1.72
CA LYS A 361 13.54 10.29 -1.77
C LYS A 361 14.06 9.94 -0.38
N VAL A 362 14.37 8.66 -0.18
CA VAL A 362 15.09 8.21 1.01
C VAL A 362 16.58 8.34 0.74
N ASN A 363 17.32 8.90 1.69
CA ASN A 363 18.77 8.98 1.60
C ASN A 363 19.37 7.72 2.24
N ARG A 364 20.34 7.10 1.56
CA ARG A 364 21.02 5.92 2.06
C ARG A 364 21.87 6.27 3.29
N SER A 365 21.75 5.45 4.33
CA SER A 365 22.57 5.55 5.53
C SER A 365 24.00 5.11 5.24
N LYS A 366 24.99 5.79 5.83
CA LYS A 366 26.42 5.47 5.61
C LYS A 366 26.80 4.08 6.09
N LYS A 367 26.16 3.60 7.16
CA LYS A 367 26.43 2.29 7.77
C LYS A 367 25.16 1.70 8.35
N CYS A 368 24.85 0.47 7.96
CA CYS A 368 23.88 -0.38 8.66
C CYS A 368 24.60 -1.14 9.78
N PRO A 369 24.15 -1.08 11.04
CA PRO A 369 24.74 -1.87 12.12
C PRO A 369 24.40 -3.36 11.96
N SER A 370 25.09 -4.19 12.73
CA SER A 370 24.81 -5.62 12.78
C SER A 370 23.40 -5.91 13.32
N PRO A 371 22.84 -7.09 13.01
CA PRO A 371 21.58 -7.53 13.59
C PRO A 371 21.59 -7.53 15.12
N GLU A 372 20.42 -7.30 15.74
CA GLU A 372 20.25 -7.46 17.19
C GLU A 372 20.53 -8.92 17.60
N PRO A 373 21.16 -9.15 18.77
CA PRO A 373 21.32 -10.50 19.31
C PRO A 373 19.96 -11.12 19.66
N VAL A 374 19.84 -12.44 19.50
CA VAL A 374 18.63 -13.18 19.88
C VAL A 374 18.68 -13.62 21.34
N CYS A 375 17.51 -13.66 21.99
CA CYS A 375 17.36 -14.21 23.33
C CYS A 375 17.07 -15.73 23.29
N ALA A 376 17.29 -16.40 24.42
CA ALA A 376 16.84 -17.78 24.61
C ALA A 376 15.30 -17.86 24.58
N VAL A 377 14.77 -19.01 24.16
CA VAL A 377 13.32 -19.27 24.18
C VAL A 377 12.82 -19.33 25.64
N PRO A 378 11.79 -18.57 26.02
CA PRO A 378 11.25 -18.65 27.37
C PRO A 378 10.70 -20.03 27.72
N ALA A 379 10.94 -20.50 28.95
CA ALA A 379 10.61 -21.85 29.41
C ALA A 379 9.15 -22.26 29.16
N LYS A 380 8.21 -21.31 29.25
CA LYS A 380 6.78 -21.57 29.02
C LYS A 380 6.45 -22.04 27.61
N TYR A 381 7.32 -21.79 26.63
CA TYR A 381 7.14 -22.24 25.25
C TYR A 381 7.79 -23.59 24.99
N LEU A 382 8.73 -24.04 25.83
CA LEU A 382 9.41 -25.33 25.64
C LEU A 382 8.45 -26.52 25.75
N THR A 383 7.29 -26.33 26.38
CA THR A 383 6.18 -27.32 26.38
C THR A 383 5.57 -27.54 24.99
N LEU A 384 5.81 -26.64 24.04
CA LEU A 384 5.41 -26.77 22.64
C LEU A 384 6.47 -27.46 21.79
N ALA A 385 7.70 -27.62 22.30
CA ALA A 385 8.79 -28.18 21.52
C ALA A 385 8.53 -29.66 21.18
N GLY A 386 8.79 -30.03 19.92
CA GLY A 386 8.72 -31.42 19.48
C GLY A 386 8.42 -31.55 18.00
N ASP A 387 8.05 -32.76 17.60
CA ASP A 387 7.74 -33.06 16.21
C ASP A 387 6.36 -32.52 15.83
N HIS A 388 6.33 -31.76 14.75
CA HIS A 388 5.11 -31.14 14.26
C HIS A 388 4.87 -31.49 12.79
N ILE A 389 3.79 -32.21 12.50
CA ILE A 389 3.43 -32.57 11.11
C ILE A 389 3.32 -31.29 10.25
N ALA A 390 4.07 -31.21 9.16
CA ALA A 390 4.03 -30.06 8.26
C ALA A 390 2.63 -29.83 7.66
N HIS A 391 2.32 -28.59 7.23
CA HIS A 391 1.10 -28.34 6.48
C HIS A 391 1.11 -29.13 5.15
N PRO A 392 0.01 -29.84 4.78
CA PRO A 392 -0.03 -30.73 3.62
C PRO A 392 -0.05 -30.03 2.24
N GLY A 393 0.30 -28.74 2.16
CA GLY A 393 0.22 -27.92 0.93
C GLY A 393 -1.11 -27.19 0.71
N THR A 394 -1.26 -26.54 -0.45
CA THR A 394 -2.44 -25.73 -0.80
C THR A 394 -3.70 -26.58 -1.01
N GLY A 395 -4.82 -26.19 -0.41
CA GLY A 395 -6.14 -26.80 -0.64
C GLY A 395 -6.56 -27.92 0.34
N LYS A 396 -5.71 -28.30 1.30
CA LYS A 396 -6.05 -29.26 2.37
C LYS A 396 -5.81 -28.61 3.73
N GLY A 397 -6.83 -28.59 4.60
CA GLY A 397 -6.69 -28.12 5.99
C GLY A 397 -5.84 -29.09 6.81
N TYR A 398 -5.24 -28.61 7.91
CA TYR A 398 -4.40 -29.43 8.81
C TYR A 398 -5.14 -30.59 9.51
N LEU A 399 -6.49 -30.64 9.39
CA LEU A 399 -7.36 -31.73 9.84
C LEU A 399 -7.58 -32.80 8.76
N TYR A 400 -6.91 -32.72 7.61
CA TYR A 400 -7.02 -33.75 6.58
C TYR A 400 -6.30 -35.02 7.05
N GLN A 401 -7.04 -35.92 7.71
CA GLN A 401 -6.65 -37.32 7.82
C GLN A 401 -6.96 -38.00 6.47
N PRO A 402 -5.98 -38.66 5.83
CA PRO A 402 -6.32 -39.62 4.79
C PRO A 402 -7.18 -40.70 5.45
N PHE A 403 -8.32 -41.03 4.84
CA PHE A 403 -9.01 -42.27 5.17
C PHE A 403 -7.99 -43.39 4.95
N GLU A 404 -7.62 -44.11 6.01
CA GLU A 404 -6.95 -45.39 5.87
C GLU A 404 -7.93 -46.34 5.19
N GLU A 405 -7.59 -46.77 3.97
CA GLU A 405 -8.29 -47.87 3.31
C GLU A 405 -8.02 -49.15 4.13
N ALA A 406 -9.07 -49.66 4.76
CA ALA A 406 -9.10 -50.95 5.46
C ALA A 406 -9.36 -52.11 4.47
#